data_AF-A0A089QND7-F1
#
_entry.id   AF-A0A089QND7-F1
#
_cell.length_a   1.000
_cell.length_b   1.000
_cell.length_c   1.000
_cell.angle_alpha   90.00
_cell.angle_beta   90.00
_cell.angle_gamma   90.00
#
_symmetry.space_group_name_H-M   'P 1'
#
loop_
_entity.id
_entity.type
_entity.pdbx_description
1 polymer ?
#
loop_
_entity_poly.entity_id
_entity_poly.type
_entity_poly.pdbx_seq_one_letter_code
_entity_poly.pdbx_strand_id
1 'polypeptide(L)' 'MPACLSCNGSKTDNDAFEWYRKQRFYDPRRSMAIRAWTEGDIRLALRLLKWAEPKPNESRKNSKSRSNEDYSWQAA' A
#
# COMPACT_ATOMS: atom_id res chain seq x y z
N MET A 1 1.72 1.22 18.94
CA MET A 1 0.58 1.15 19.88
C MET A 1 -0.65 0.69 19.10
N PRO A 2 -0.97 -0.62 19.06
CA PRO A 2 -2.27 -1.03 18.56
C PRO A 2 -3.30 -0.77 19.68
N ALA A 3 -4.23 0.14 19.43
CA ALA A 3 -5.40 0.34 20.28
C ALA A 3 -6.56 -0.52 19.74
N CYS A 4 -7.43 -0.98 20.64
CA CYS A 4 -8.56 -1.85 20.32
C CYS A 4 -9.47 -1.27 19.24
N LEU A 5 -10.24 -2.14 18.57
CA LEU A 5 -11.19 -1.77 17.51
C LEU A 5 -12.15 -0.64 17.92
N SER A 6 -12.47 -0.56 19.22
CA SER A 6 -13.31 0.48 19.83
C SER A 6 -12.61 1.86 19.90
N CYS A 7 -11.27 1.90 20.00
CA CYS A 7 -10.49 3.14 20.03
C CYS A 7 -10.03 3.61 18.64
N ASN A 8 -9.91 2.70 17.66
CA ASN A 8 -9.59 3.02 16.27
C ASN A 8 -10.82 3.10 15.35
N GLY A 9 -12.01 2.73 15.84
CA GLY A 9 -13.23 2.64 15.03
C GLY A 9 -13.73 3.96 14.45
N SER A 10 -13.26 5.11 14.96
CA SER A 10 -13.56 6.42 14.38
C SER A 10 -12.65 6.79 13.19
N LYS A 11 -11.57 6.04 12.95
CA LYS A 11 -10.69 6.25 11.81
C LYS A 11 -11.30 5.61 10.58
N THR A 12 -12.36 6.25 10.09
CA THR A 12 -13.02 5.90 8.84
C THR A 12 -11.98 5.79 7.73
N ASP A 13 -12.15 4.83 6.81
CA ASP A 13 -11.24 4.63 5.68
C ASP A 13 -10.99 5.92 4.88
N ASN A 14 -11.96 6.84 4.91
CA ASN A 14 -11.87 8.15 4.30
C ASN A 14 -10.73 9.00 4.89
N ASP A 15 -10.50 8.94 6.20
CA ASP A 15 -9.38 9.63 6.87
C ASP A 15 -8.02 9.05 6.43
N ALA A 16 -7.96 7.73 6.17
CA ALA A 16 -6.75 7.10 5.64
C ALA A 16 -6.43 7.56 4.20
N PHE A 17 -7.45 7.65 3.33
CA PHE A 17 -7.26 8.16 1.97
C PHE A 17 -6.96 9.68 1.95
N GLU A 18 -7.54 10.46 2.86
CA GLU A 18 -7.22 11.88 3.04
C GLU A 18 -5.79 12.10 3.52
N TRP A 19 -5.34 11.31 4.50
CA TRP A 19 -3.96 11.33 4.98
C TRP A 19 -2.97 10.93 3.86
N TYR A 20 -3.30 9.88 3.10
CA TYR A 20 -2.44 9.40 2.01
C TYR A 20 -2.27 10.45 0.90
N ARG A 21 -3.35 11.18 0.57
CA ARG A 21 -3.32 12.30 -0.39
C ARG A 21 -2.32 13.40 -0.04
N LYS A 22 -1.98 13.58 1.23
CA LYS A 22 -1.05 14.62 1.71
C LYS A 22 0.43 14.18 1.63
N GLN A 23 0.72 12.92 1.31
CA GLN A 23 2.09 12.39 1.31
C GLN A 23 2.88 12.81 0.06
N ARG A 24 4.19 13.02 0.20
CA ARG A 24 5.09 13.37 -0.92
C ARG A 24 5.19 12.29 -2.00
N PHE A 25 4.88 11.04 -1.64
CA PHE A 25 4.89 9.87 -2.52
C PHE A 25 3.48 9.43 -2.93
N TYR A 26 2.51 10.34 -2.83
CA TYR A 26 1.14 10.06 -3.24
C TYR A 26 1.06 9.68 -4.72
N ASP A 27 0.43 8.54 -5.02
CA ASP A 27 0.06 8.14 -6.36
C ASP A 27 -1.45 7.82 -6.40
N PRO A 28 -2.26 8.57 -7.16
CA PRO A 28 -3.70 8.33 -7.26
C PRO A 28 -4.03 6.92 -7.78
N ARG A 29 -3.17 6.30 -8.59
CA ARG A 29 -3.35 4.92 -9.09
C ARG A 29 -3.24 3.91 -7.96
N ARG A 30 -2.34 4.16 -7.01
CA ARG A 30 -2.16 3.31 -5.82
C ARG A 30 -3.35 3.47 -4.87
N SER A 31 -3.89 4.69 -4.71
CA SER A 31 -5.14 4.91 -3.98
C SER A 31 -6.31 4.13 -4.57
N MET A 32 -6.47 4.16 -5.90
CA MET A 32 -7.51 3.39 -6.57
C MET A 32 -7.29 1.89 -6.46
N ALA A 33 -6.04 1.41 -6.49
CA ALA A 33 -5.73 -0.01 -6.29
C ALA A 33 -6.16 -0.48 -4.89
N ILE A 34 -5.87 0.30 -3.86
CA ILE A 34 -6.28 0.03 -2.47
C ILE A 34 -7.81 0.02 -2.37
N ARG A 35 -8.48 1.00 -2.98
CA ARG A 35 -9.95 1.06 -2.97
C ARG A 35 -10.60 -0.14 -3.68
N ALA A 36 -10.11 -0.50 -4.86
CA ALA A 36 -10.60 -1.68 -5.59
C ALA A 36 -10.37 -2.96 -4.78
N TRP A 37 -9.26 -3.06 -4.04
CA TRP A 37 -8.97 -4.19 -3.17
C TRP A 37 -9.94 -4.26 -1.99
N THR A 38 -10.23 -3.14 -1.32
CA THR A 38 -11.21 -3.08 -0.22
C THR A 38 -12.65 -3.35 -0.67
N GLU A 39 -12.98 -2.98 -1.92
CA GLU A 39 -14.29 -3.24 -2.53
C GLU A 39 -14.42 -4.68 -3.09
N GLY A 40 -13.32 -5.46 -3.11
CA GLY A 40 -13.30 -6.86 -3.54
C GLY A 40 -12.98 -7.10 -5.01
N ASP A 41 -12.72 -6.06 -5.82
CA ASP A 41 -12.25 -6.20 -7.20
C ASP A 41 -10.73 -6.39 -7.26
N ILE A 42 -10.31 -7.62 -6.94
CA ILE A 42 -8.90 -8.01 -6.89
C ILE A 42 -8.21 -7.86 -8.26
N ARG A 43 -8.92 -8.11 -9.37
CA ARG A 43 -8.32 -8.07 -10.72
C ARG A 43 -8.00 -6.63 -11.11
N LEU A 44 -8.90 -5.70 -10.80
CA LEU A 44 -8.67 -4.28 -11.00
C LEU A 44 -7.55 -3.76 -10.10
N ALA A 45 -7.54 -4.16 -8.83
CA ALA A 45 -6.50 -3.77 -7.87
C ALA A 45 -5.10 -4.14 -8.36
N LEU A 46 -4.91 -5.39 -8.79
CA LEU A 46 -3.64 -5.89 -9.33
C LEU A 46 -3.20 -5.13 -10.58
N ARG A 47 -4.13 -4.83 -11.49
CA ARG A 47 -3.83 -4.08 -12.72
C ARG A 47 -3.38 -2.65 -12.40
N LEU A 48 -4.08 -1.97 -11.49
CA LEU A 48 -3.73 -0.61 -11.06
C LEU A 48 -2.39 -0.57 -10.35
N LEU A 49 -2.08 -1.59 -9.53
CA LEU A 49 -0.80 -1.69 -8.84
C LEU A 49 0.36 -1.82 -9.84
N LYS A 50 0.22 -2.69 -10.84
CA LYS A 50 1.22 -2.87 -11.90
C LYS A 50 1.50 -1.58 -12.69
N TRP A 51 0.50 -0.74 -12.88
CA TRP A 51 0.70 0.57 -13.52
C TRP A 51 1.32 1.63 -12.60
N ALA A 52 1.11 1.51 -11.29
CA ALA A 52 1.71 2.40 -10.31
C ALA A 52 3.20 2.11 -10.08
N GLU A 53 3.71 0.95 -10.51
CA GLU A 53 5.13 0.62 -10.39
C GLU A 53 6.01 1.65 -11.11
N PRO A 54 6.99 2.26 -10.41
CA PRO A 54 7.93 3.13 -11.06
C PRO A 54 8.71 2.31 -12.08
N LYS A 55 8.73 2.76 -13.34
CA LYS A 55 9.54 2.12 -14.38
C LYS A 55 10.98 2.09 -13.86
N PRO A 56 11.66 0.93 -13.89
CA PRO A 56 13.04 0.85 -13.45
C PRO A 56 13.84 1.82 -14.30
N ASN A 57 14.37 2.86 -13.65
CA ASN A 57 15.33 3.74 -14.29
C ASN A 57 16.56 2.86 -14.54
N GLU A 58 16.87 2.57 -15.81
CA GLU A 58 18.05 1.80 -16.25
C GLU A 58 19.39 2.38 -15.72
N SER A 59 19.37 3.50 -14.99
CA SER A 59 20.52 4.22 -14.45
C SER A 59 21.00 3.78 -13.05
N ARG A 60 20.44 2.73 -12.42
CA ARG A 60 20.97 2.19 -11.14
C ARG A 60 21.20 0.68 -11.15
N LYS A 61 22.01 0.21 -12.09
CA LYS A 61 22.64 -1.13 -12.01
C LYS A 61 23.82 -1.09 -11.02
N ASN A 62 23.56 -1.00 -9.72
CA ASN A 62 24.43 -1.59 -8.69
C ASN A 62 23.87 -1.38 -7.28
N SER A 63 23.22 -2.40 -6.72
CA SER A 63 23.52 -2.90 -5.37
C SER A 63 22.51 -3.99 -4.97
N LYS A 64 23.02 -5.22 -5.02
CA LYS A 64 22.73 -6.35 -4.12
C LYS A 64 21.26 -6.69 -3.80
N SER A 65 20.84 -7.76 -4.47
CA SER A 65 20.13 -8.90 -3.89
C SER A 65 20.18 -9.02 -2.36
N ARG A 66 19.01 -8.98 -1.73
CA ARG A 66 18.71 -9.67 -0.47
C ARG A 66 17.19 -9.90 -0.44
N SER A 67 16.74 -10.89 -1.21
CA SER A 67 16.33 -12.21 -0.72
C SER A 67 15.14 -12.15 0.24
N ASN A 68 13.99 -12.49 -0.34
CA ASN A 68 12.89 -13.28 0.19
C ASN A 68 12.34 -12.99 1.60
N GLU A 69 11.06 -12.58 1.57
CA GLU A 69 9.99 -12.70 2.56
C GLU A 69 10.28 -13.61 3.77
N ASP A 70 10.39 -12.98 4.94
CA ASP A 70 10.07 -13.61 6.21
C ASP A 70 9.24 -12.62 7.05
N TYR A 71 7.95 -12.48 6.69
CA TYR A 71 6.95 -11.80 7.51
C TYR A 71 6.31 -12.83 8.45
N SER A 72 7.06 -13.29 9.44
CA SER A 72 6.52 -14.04 10.58
C SER A 72 5.77 -13.07 11.51
N TRP A 73 4.46 -12.91 11.32
CA TRP A 73 3.60 -12.18 12.25
C TRP A 73 3.31 -13.05 13.48
N GLN A 74 4.27 -13.16 14.38
CA GLN A 74 4.04 -13.74 15.70
C GLN A 74 3.44 -12.66 16.61
N ALA A 75 2.15 -12.79 16.92
CA ALA A 75 1.51 -12.07 18.02
C ALA A 75 1.81 -12.83 19.32
N ALA A 76 2.35 -12.12 20.32
CA ALA A 76 2.58 -12.61 21.68
C ALA A 76 1.47 -12.10 22.62
#